data_AF-A0A3D0V3N9-F1
#
_entry.id   AF-A0A3D0V3N9-F1
#
_cell.length_a   1.000
_cell.length_b   1.000
_cell.length_c   1.000
_cell.angle_alpha   90.00
_cell.angle_beta   90.00
_cell.angle_gamma   90.00
#
_symmetry.space_group_name_H-M   'P 1'
#
loop_
_entity.id
_entity.type
_entity.pdbx_description
1 polymer ?
#
loop_
_entity_poly.entity_id
_entity_poly.type
_entity_poly.pdbx_seq_one_letter_code
_entity_poly.pdbx_strand_id
1 'polypeptide(L)'
;MTNIHSDKILILDFGSQYTQLIARRVREIGVYCELFPYDVDVDFIKDFNPKGIILSGGPDTVTTDDSARAPQIVFDLGVPILGICYGMQTMAMQLGGKATSAKKHEYGFAQIKCEDDVCTLFTDLRDDTHDAGNALLDVWMSHGIEVNELPTDFKLIASTDNCAIAGIANVSKHYYGLQFHPEV
;
A
#
# COMPACT_ATOMS: atom_id res chain seq x y z
N MET A 1 8.12 22.46 23.33
CA MET A 1 7.36 21.20 23.47
C MET A 1 7.02 20.76 22.06
N THR A 2 7.52 19.61 21.62
CA THR A 2 7.13 19.00 20.35
C THR A 2 5.64 18.66 20.43
N ASN A 3 4.83 19.22 19.54
CA ASN A 3 3.41 18.91 19.50
C ASN A 3 3.29 17.46 18.99
N ILE A 4 2.83 16.54 19.83
CA ILE A 4 2.69 15.11 19.48
C ILE A 4 1.75 14.85 18.30
N HIS A 5 0.97 15.85 17.87
CA HIS A 5 0.10 15.81 16.70
C HIS A 5 0.68 16.49 15.45
N SER A 6 1.92 17.01 15.50
CA SER A 6 2.54 17.63 14.31
C SER A 6 2.88 16.60 13.23
N ASP A 7 3.22 15.38 13.64
CA ASP A 7 3.52 14.28 12.76
C ASP A 7 2.39 13.26 12.81
N LYS A 8 1.52 13.33 11.80
CA LYS A 8 0.28 12.55 11.76
C LYS A 8 0.03 11.88 10.43
N ILE A 9 -0.51 10.67 10.51
CA ILE A 9 -0.86 9.84 9.37
C ILE A 9 -2.37 9.87 9.14
N LEU A 10 -2.76 10.04 7.89
CA LEU A 10 -4.14 9.86 7.47
C LEU A 10 -4.31 8.44 6.90
N ILE A 11 -5.27 7.69 7.41
CA ILE A 11 -5.63 6.37 6.87
C ILE A 11 -6.96 6.51 6.16
N LEU A 12 -6.98 6.22 4.86
CA LEU A 12 -8.20 6.20 4.05
C LEU A 12 -8.71 4.76 3.94
N ASP A 13 -9.94 4.56 4.42
CA ASP A 13 -10.60 3.27 4.51
C ASP A 13 -11.40 2.95 3.24
N PHE A 14 -10.98 1.92 2.52
CA PHE A 14 -11.68 1.34 1.37
C PHE A 14 -12.58 0.16 1.75
N GLY A 15 -12.81 -0.08 3.05
CA GLY A 15 -13.72 -1.10 3.56
C GLY A 15 -13.05 -2.42 3.97
N SER A 16 -11.74 -2.45 4.18
CA SER A 16 -11.04 -3.64 4.68
C SER A 16 -11.44 -3.99 6.12
N GLN A 17 -11.57 -5.28 6.39
CA GLN A 17 -11.72 -5.81 7.75
C GLN A 17 -10.51 -5.47 8.67
N TYR A 18 -9.35 -5.15 8.08
CA TYR A 18 -8.11 -4.85 8.79
C TYR A 18 -7.80 -3.36 8.93
N THR A 19 -8.62 -2.44 8.41
CA THR A 19 -8.30 -0.99 8.45
C THR A 19 -8.06 -0.47 9.88
N GLN A 20 -8.82 -0.94 10.87
CA GLN A 20 -8.59 -0.58 12.26
C GLN A 20 -7.27 -1.15 12.82
N LEU A 21 -6.82 -2.30 12.32
CA LEU A 21 -5.55 -2.90 12.71
C LEU A 21 -4.38 -2.05 12.21
N ILE A 22 -4.45 -1.53 10.99
CA ILE A 22 -3.48 -0.54 10.47
C ILE A 22 -3.36 0.64 11.44
N ALA A 23 -4.49 1.25 11.81
CA ALA A 23 -4.51 2.38 12.74
C ALA A 23 -3.93 2.03 14.12
N ARG A 24 -4.17 0.80 14.59
CA ARG A 24 -3.55 0.30 15.82
C ARG A 24 -2.04 0.16 15.69
N ARG A 25 -1.52 -0.44 14.61
CA ARG A 25 -0.08 -0.60 14.36
C ARG A 25 0.64 0.74 14.29
N VAL A 26 0.06 1.73 13.60
CA VAL A 26 0.63 3.09 13.53
C VAL A 26 0.71 3.74 14.91
N ARG A 27 -0.31 3.54 15.76
CA ARG A 27 -0.28 4.05 17.15
C ARG A 27 0.67 3.28 18.05
N GLU A 28 0.83 1.97 17.86
CA GLU A 28 1.78 1.13 18.60
C GLU A 28 3.23 1.57 18.39
N ILE A 29 3.58 2.10 17.21
CA ILE A 29 4.89 2.69 16.93
C ILE A 29 5.00 4.17 17.36
N GLY A 30 4.00 4.71 18.06
CA GLY A 30 4.05 6.03 18.69
C GLY A 30 3.66 7.21 17.78
N VAL A 31 3.05 6.96 16.62
CA VAL A 31 2.64 8.02 15.68
C VAL A 31 1.13 8.28 15.77
N TYR A 32 0.73 9.55 15.76
CA TYR A 32 -0.69 9.90 15.74
C TYR A 32 -1.30 9.59 14.37
N CYS A 33 -2.49 9.01 14.36
CA CYS A 33 -3.23 8.77 13.13
C CYS A 33 -4.74 8.89 13.32
N GLU A 34 -5.40 9.27 12.24
CA GLU A 34 -6.86 9.22 12.12
C GLU A 34 -7.28 8.37 10.92
N LEU A 35 -8.46 7.77 11.03
CA LEU A 35 -9.03 6.86 10.04
C LEU A 35 -10.32 7.48 9.53
N PHE A 36 -10.40 7.66 8.23
CA PHE A 36 -11.55 8.25 7.53
C PHE A 36 -11.94 7.39 6.34
N PRO A 37 -13.21 7.43 5.90
CA PRO A 37 -13.59 6.77 4.67
C PRO A 37 -12.86 7.38 3.46
N TYR A 38 -12.67 6.58 2.41
CA TYR A 38 -11.94 7.03 1.22
C TYR A 38 -12.57 8.24 0.52
N ASP A 39 -13.88 8.44 0.66
CA ASP A 39 -14.68 9.51 0.04
C ASP A 39 -14.79 10.77 0.92
N VAL A 40 -13.93 10.91 1.93
CA VAL A 40 -13.85 12.11 2.78
C VAL A 40 -13.58 13.36 1.94
N ASP A 41 -14.11 14.49 2.42
CA ASP A 41 -13.98 15.79 1.74
C ASP A 41 -12.50 16.15 1.47
N VAL A 42 -12.24 16.64 0.27
CA VAL A 42 -10.94 17.14 -0.16
C VAL A 42 -10.44 18.27 0.75
N ASP A 43 -11.32 19.15 1.21
CA ASP A 43 -10.95 20.24 2.10
C ASP A 43 -10.57 19.73 3.49
N PHE A 44 -11.23 18.67 3.97
CA PHE A 44 -10.81 18.00 5.19
C PHE A 44 -9.38 17.44 5.06
N ILE A 45 -9.03 16.80 3.94
CA ILE A 45 -7.69 16.24 3.73
C ILE A 45 -6.63 17.36 3.75
N LYS A 46 -6.91 18.52 3.15
CA LYS A 46 -6.01 19.70 3.20
C LYS A 46 -5.82 20.20 4.62
N ASP A 47 -6.90 20.42 5.34
CA ASP A 47 -6.88 20.95 6.70
C ASP A 47 -6.26 19.95 7.68
N PHE A 48 -6.44 18.66 7.40
CA PHE A 48 -5.75 17.61 8.13
C PHE A 48 -4.24 17.69 7.93
N ASN A 49 -3.71 18.14 6.79
CA ASN A 49 -2.28 18.34 6.56
C ASN A 49 -1.42 17.13 7.01
N PRO A 50 -1.65 15.93 6.46
CA PRO A 50 -0.95 14.71 6.88
C PRO A 50 0.54 14.76 6.54
N LYS A 51 1.36 14.04 7.31
CA LYS A 51 2.77 13.78 6.98
C LYS A 51 2.95 12.54 6.11
N GLY A 52 1.93 11.70 6.03
CA GLY A 52 1.88 10.53 5.17
C GLY A 52 0.46 9.99 5.12
N ILE A 53 0.16 9.23 4.07
CA ILE A 53 -1.17 8.68 3.83
C ILE A 53 -1.08 7.16 3.67
N ILE A 54 -1.99 6.42 4.28
CA ILE A 54 -2.16 4.99 4.05
C ILE A 54 -3.50 4.75 3.36
N LEU A 55 -3.48 4.07 2.21
CA LEU A 55 -4.67 3.59 1.51
C LEU A 55 -4.89 2.14 1.91
N SER A 56 -5.96 1.86 2.64
CA SER A 56 -6.23 0.51 3.12
C SER A 56 -6.64 -0.45 1.99
N GLY A 57 -6.71 -1.74 2.33
CA GLY A 57 -7.39 -2.72 1.48
C GLY A 57 -8.90 -2.45 1.38
N GLY A 58 -9.58 -3.24 0.58
CA GLY A 58 -11.03 -3.15 0.41
C GLY A 58 -11.57 -4.40 -0.28
N PRO A 59 -12.86 -4.71 -0.13
CA PRO A 59 -13.50 -5.84 -0.79
C PRO A 59 -13.87 -5.55 -2.25
N ASP A 60 -13.77 -4.28 -2.66
CA ASP A 60 -14.18 -3.82 -3.98
C ASP A 60 -13.23 -4.30 -5.07
N THR A 61 -13.68 -4.23 -6.33
CA THR A 61 -12.90 -4.61 -7.50
C THR A 61 -12.51 -3.36 -8.28
N VAL A 62 -11.23 -3.00 -8.22
CA VAL A 62 -10.72 -1.73 -8.78
C VAL A 62 -10.98 -1.57 -10.29
N THR A 63 -11.29 -2.64 -11.02
CA THR A 63 -11.53 -2.59 -12.47
C THR A 63 -12.95 -2.20 -12.86
N THR A 64 -13.89 -2.06 -11.92
CA THR A 64 -15.26 -1.61 -12.22
C THR A 64 -15.33 -0.08 -12.27
N ASP A 65 -16.22 0.46 -13.10
CA ASP A 65 -16.33 1.92 -13.32
C ASP A 65 -16.72 2.69 -12.04
N ASP A 66 -17.57 2.10 -11.20
CA ASP A 66 -18.07 2.71 -9.95
C ASP A 66 -17.24 2.32 -8.71
N SER A 67 -16.06 1.70 -8.90
CA SER A 67 -15.26 1.27 -7.75
C SER A 67 -14.65 2.43 -6.98
N ALA A 68 -14.42 2.21 -5.69
CA ALA A 68 -13.85 3.20 -4.79
C ALA A 68 -12.49 3.73 -5.31
N ARG A 69 -12.27 5.04 -5.23
CA ARG A 69 -11.05 5.73 -5.69
C ARG A 69 -10.50 6.66 -4.63
N ALA A 70 -9.17 6.78 -4.57
CA ALA A 70 -8.56 7.79 -3.72
C ALA A 70 -8.85 9.19 -4.30
N PRO A 71 -9.24 10.18 -3.47
CA PRO A 71 -9.36 11.56 -3.90
C PRO A 71 -8.05 12.04 -4.53
N GLN A 72 -8.11 12.70 -5.69
CA GLN A 72 -6.91 13.08 -6.45
C GLN A 72 -5.89 13.88 -5.62
N ILE A 73 -6.38 14.69 -4.68
CA ILE A 73 -5.55 15.46 -3.75
C ILE A 73 -4.53 14.61 -2.99
N VAL A 74 -4.84 13.34 -2.71
CA VAL A 74 -3.92 12.40 -2.05
C VAL A 74 -2.60 12.32 -2.80
N PHE A 75 -2.62 12.33 -4.13
CA PHE A 75 -1.43 12.29 -4.98
C PHE A 75 -0.82 13.68 -5.26
N ASP A 76 -1.57 14.75 -5.01
CA ASP A 76 -1.14 16.12 -5.28
C ASP A 76 -0.43 16.77 -4.07
N LEU A 77 -0.65 16.25 -2.86
CA LEU A 77 -0.07 16.79 -1.61
C LEU A 77 1.45 16.64 -1.50
N GLY A 78 2.07 15.76 -2.30
CA GLY A 78 3.52 15.54 -2.27
C GLY A 78 4.05 14.91 -0.97
N VAL A 79 3.19 14.21 -0.22
CA VAL A 79 3.56 13.45 0.99
C VAL A 79 3.70 11.96 0.68
N PRO A 80 4.49 11.19 1.44
CA PRO A 80 4.60 9.74 1.24
C PRO A 80 3.25 9.01 1.32
N ILE A 81 3.09 7.98 0.49
CA ILE A 81 1.85 7.17 0.45
C ILE A 81 2.20 5.68 0.52
N LEU A 82 1.47 4.94 1.35
CA LEU A 82 1.49 3.48 1.38
C LEU A 82 0.12 2.93 0.97
N GLY A 83 0.04 2.21 -0.15
CA GLY A 83 -1.14 1.47 -0.56
C GLY A 83 -1.06 0.00 -0.16
N ILE A 84 -2.10 -0.53 0.45
CA ILE A 84 -2.18 -1.94 0.90
C ILE A 84 -3.30 -2.64 0.14
N CYS A 85 -2.98 -3.75 -0.52
CA CYS A 85 -3.88 -4.54 -1.36
C CYS A 85 -4.70 -3.65 -2.33
N TYR A 86 -5.99 -3.43 -2.07
CA TYR A 86 -6.85 -2.54 -2.86
C TYR A 86 -6.27 -1.12 -3.00
N GLY A 87 -5.65 -0.58 -1.94
CA GLY A 87 -5.00 0.72 -1.97
C GLY A 87 -3.81 0.78 -2.94
N MET A 88 -3.03 -0.30 -3.05
CA MET A 88 -1.97 -0.43 -4.06
C MET A 88 -2.57 -0.47 -5.47
N GLN A 89 -3.64 -1.24 -5.66
CA GLN A 89 -4.31 -1.39 -6.96
C GLN A 89 -4.91 -0.06 -7.43
N THR A 90 -5.59 0.64 -6.54
CA THR A 90 -6.17 1.98 -6.75
C THR A 90 -5.09 2.99 -7.13
N MET A 91 -3.99 3.02 -6.37
CA MET A 91 -2.83 3.86 -6.69
C MET A 91 -2.27 3.54 -8.08
N ALA A 92 -2.07 2.25 -8.39
CA ALA A 92 -1.52 1.84 -9.67
C ALA A 92 -2.42 2.28 -10.84
N MET A 93 -3.72 2.00 -10.76
CA MET A 93 -4.66 2.36 -11.82
C MET A 93 -4.81 3.88 -12.01
N GLN A 94 -4.91 4.66 -10.94
CA GLN A 94 -5.06 6.11 -11.03
C GLN A 94 -3.80 6.81 -11.55
N LEU A 95 -2.63 6.17 -11.46
CA LEU A 95 -1.35 6.71 -11.93
C LEU A 95 -0.91 6.16 -13.30
N GLY A 96 -1.81 5.46 -14.01
CA GLY A 96 -1.59 5.02 -15.38
C GLY A 96 -1.04 3.59 -15.53
N GLY A 97 -0.98 2.82 -14.44
CA GLY A 97 -0.79 1.37 -14.49
C GLY A 97 -2.08 0.62 -14.82
N LYS A 98 -2.04 -0.72 -14.74
CA LYS A 98 -3.20 -1.59 -14.97
C LYS A 98 -3.28 -2.70 -13.94
N ALA A 99 -4.52 -3.09 -13.64
CA ALA A 99 -4.82 -4.23 -12.79
C ALA A 99 -5.85 -5.14 -13.48
N THR A 100 -5.74 -6.44 -13.27
CA THR A 100 -6.65 -7.45 -13.84
C THR A 100 -6.95 -8.54 -12.83
N SER A 101 -8.00 -9.33 -13.07
CA SER A 101 -8.24 -10.55 -12.29
C SER A 101 -7.03 -11.46 -12.33
N ALA A 102 -6.58 -11.88 -11.15
CA ALA A 102 -5.48 -12.83 -11.03
C ALA A 102 -5.90 -14.19 -11.60
N LYS A 103 -4.95 -14.93 -12.17
CA LYS A 103 -5.22 -16.29 -12.69
C LYS A 103 -5.50 -17.29 -11.57
N LYS A 104 -4.92 -17.05 -10.39
CA LYS A 104 -5.14 -17.79 -9.16
C LYS A 104 -5.39 -16.77 -8.06
N HIS A 105 -6.46 -16.97 -7.30
CA HIS A 105 -6.71 -16.17 -6.12
C HIS A 105 -5.83 -16.69 -4.98
N GLU A 106 -5.15 -15.78 -4.28
CA GLU A 106 -4.26 -16.13 -3.17
C GLU A 106 -4.76 -15.46 -1.90
N TYR A 107 -5.08 -16.31 -0.91
CA TYR A 107 -5.53 -15.89 0.41
C TYR A 107 -4.77 -16.69 1.46
N GLY A 108 -3.87 -16.05 2.17
CA GLY A 108 -3.10 -16.65 3.26
C GLY A 108 -1.60 -16.43 3.14
N PHE A 109 -0.88 -17.31 3.81
CA PHE A 109 0.57 -17.28 3.87
C PHE A 109 1.20 -17.43 2.49
N ALA A 110 2.16 -16.55 2.20
CA ALA A 110 3.02 -16.64 1.05
C ALA A 110 4.42 -16.12 1.40
N GLN A 111 5.41 -16.55 0.64
CA GLN A 111 6.76 -16.04 0.75
C GLN A 111 7.05 -15.16 -0.46
N ILE A 112 7.39 -13.89 -0.23
CA ILE A 112 7.74 -12.93 -1.28
C ILE A 112 9.25 -12.80 -1.41
N LYS A 113 9.71 -12.67 -2.65
CA LYS A 113 11.07 -12.24 -2.96
C LYS A 113 11.11 -10.72 -3.01
N CYS A 114 12.01 -10.13 -2.22
CA CYS A 114 12.25 -8.69 -2.19
C CYS A 114 13.38 -8.27 -3.13
N GLU A 115 13.24 -7.08 -3.70
CA GLU A 115 14.28 -6.42 -4.50
C GLU A 115 15.03 -5.41 -3.61
N ASP A 116 16.00 -5.92 -2.85
CA ASP A 116 16.70 -5.23 -1.74
C ASP A 116 17.35 -3.88 -2.14
N ASP A 117 17.79 -3.74 -3.39
CA ASP A 117 18.51 -2.55 -3.87
C ASP A 117 17.60 -1.46 -4.48
N VAL A 118 16.27 -1.64 -4.45
CA VAL A 118 15.35 -0.73 -5.14
C VAL A 118 14.84 0.40 -4.25
N CYS A 119 14.52 0.11 -2.98
CA CYS A 119 13.97 1.12 -2.07
C CYS A 119 14.24 0.78 -0.60
N THR A 120 14.05 1.76 0.28
CA THR A 120 14.32 1.61 1.72
C THR A 120 13.22 0.89 2.49
N LEU A 121 12.10 0.52 1.85
CA LEU A 121 10.93 -0.04 2.54
C LEU A 121 11.23 -1.42 3.16
N PHE A 122 12.08 -2.20 2.51
CA PHE A 122 12.46 -3.55 2.95
C PHE A 122 13.88 -3.64 3.50
N THR A 123 14.54 -2.49 3.73
CA THR A 123 15.89 -2.48 4.29
C THR A 123 15.90 -3.19 5.64
N ASP A 124 16.87 -4.10 5.80
CA ASP A 124 17.07 -4.92 6.99
C ASP A 124 15.90 -5.87 7.35
N LEU A 125 14.94 -6.08 6.45
CA LEU A 125 13.88 -7.08 6.61
C LEU A 125 14.28 -8.39 5.93
N ARG A 126 14.29 -9.49 6.70
CA ARG A 126 14.60 -10.83 6.18
C ARG A 126 14.11 -11.92 7.12
N ASP A 127 13.19 -12.76 6.63
CA ASP A 127 12.74 -13.95 7.36
C ASP A 127 13.52 -15.19 6.88
N ASP A 128 13.84 -15.25 5.58
CA ASP A 128 14.65 -16.31 4.98
C ASP A 128 15.50 -15.79 3.80
N THR A 129 16.28 -16.68 3.18
CA THR A 129 17.16 -16.38 2.05
C THR A 129 16.94 -17.35 0.91
N HIS A 130 16.66 -16.83 -0.28
CA HIS A 130 16.61 -17.65 -1.49
C HIS A 130 18.01 -18.12 -1.89
N ASP A 131 18.14 -19.21 -2.63
CA ASP A 131 19.42 -19.76 -3.12
C ASP A 131 20.30 -18.75 -3.87
N ALA A 132 19.68 -17.70 -4.43
CA ALA A 132 20.33 -16.62 -5.16
C ALA A 132 20.80 -15.44 -4.27
N GLY A 133 20.56 -15.50 -2.95
CA GLY A 133 20.97 -14.48 -1.99
C GLY A 133 19.97 -13.33 -1.76
N ASN A 134 18.80 -13.35 -2.42
CA ASN A 134 17.72 -12.38 -2.19
C ASN A 134 17.04 -12.60 -0.83
N ALA A 135 16.58 -11.51 -0.19
CA ALA A 135 15.73 -11.62 0.99
C ALA A 135 14.35 -12.19 0.64
N LEU A 136 13.89 -13.10 1.50
CA LEU A 136 12.54 -13.63 1.49
C LEU A 136 11.80 -13.10 2.72
N LEU A 137 10.56 -12.67 2.53
CA LEU A 137 9.66 -12.27 3.61
C LEU A 137 8.41 -13.14 3.62
N ASP A 138 8.03 -13.55 4.81
CA ASP A 138 6.81 -14.28 5.07
C ASP A 138 5.67 -13.28 5.25
N VAL A 139 4.67 -13.33 4.37
CA VAL A 139 3.61 -12.32 4.29
C VAL A 139 2.23 -12.93 4.23
N TRP A 140 1.22 -12.12 4.56
CA TRP A 140 -0.18 -12.48 4.43
C TRP A 140 -0.80 -11.87 3.16
N MET A 141 -0.89 -12.68 2.11
CA MET A 141 -1.49 -12.32 0.82
C MET A 141 -3.02 -12.42 0.90
N SER A 142 -3.71 -11.49 0.24
CA SER A 142 -5.18 -11.52 0.16
C SER A 142 -5.64 -10.79 -1.10
N HIS A 143 -5.61 -11.46 -2.25
CA HIS A 143 -5.93 -10.83 -3.53
C HIS A 143 -6.66 -11.74 -4.53
N GLY A 144 -7.65 -11.14 -5.21
CA GLY A 144 -8.27 -11.69 -6.42
C GLY A 144 -7.98 -10.85 -7.68
N ILE A 145 -7.49 -9.63 -7.49
CA ILE A 145 -7.01 -8.71 -8.54
C ILE A 145 -5.51 -8.53 -8.31
N GLU A 146 -4.75 -8.40 -9.39
CA GLU A 146 -3.32 -8.12 -9.35
C GLU A 146 -2.97 -6.98 -10.31
N VAL A 147 -2.00 -6.16 -9.92
CA VAL A 147 -1.38 -5.19 -10.83
C VAL A 147 -0.57 -5.96 -11.86
N ASN A 148 -0.75 -5.68 -13.14
CA ASN A 148 -0.04 -6.34 -14.23
C ASN A 148 0.78 -5.37 -15.10
N GLU A 149 0.56 -4.07 -14.96
CA GLU A 149 1.34 -3.02 -15.59
C GLU A 149 1.66 -1.93 -14.56
N LEU A 150 2.95 -1.66 -14.37
CA LEU A 150 3.41 -0.63 -13.43
C LEU A 150 3.06 0.78 -13.97
N PRO A 151 2.68 1.72 -13.09
CA PRO A 151 2.61 3.12 -13.47
C PRO A 151 3.98 3.65 -13.90
N THR A 152 3.99 4.77 -14.64
CA THR A 152 5.25 5.43 -15.03
C THR A 152 6.07 5.80 -13.79
N ASP A 153 7.40 5.61 -13.87
CA ASP A 153 8.38 5.85 -12.80
C ASP A 153 8.26 4.96 -11.55
N PHE A 154 7.36 3.96 -11.55
CA PHE A 154 7.33 2.93 -10.54
C PHE A 154 8.28 1.78 -10.90
N LYS A 155 8.82 1.15 -9.86
CA LYS A 155 9.66 -0.04 -9.93
C LYS A 155 9.01 -1.19 -9.17
N LEU A 156 9.25 -2.41 -9.63
CA LEU A 156 8.95 -3.63 -8.89
C LEU A 156 9.84 -3.69 -7.64
N ILE A 157 9.25 -3.98 -6.48
CA ILE A 157 10.01 -4.15 -5.22
C ILE A 157 9.78 -5.51 -4.54
N ALA A 158 8.71 -6.22 -4.90
CA ALA A 158 8.43 -7.56 -4.38
C ALA A 158 7.66 -8.40 -5.39
N SER A 159 7.90 -9.71 -5.41
CA SER A 159 7.22 -10.68 -6.29
C SER A 159 7.05 -12.06 -5.64
N THR A 160 6.11 -12.86 -6.14
CA THR A 160 5.98 -14.31 -5.86
C THR A 160 5.81 -15.07 -7.17
N ASP A 161 5.87 -16.40 -7.11
CA ASP A 161 5.58 -17.27 -8.26
C ASP A 161 4.15 -17.11 -8.79
N ASN A 162 3.19 -16.73 -7.94
CA ASN A 162 1.79 -16.55 -8.29
C ASN A 162 1.41 -15.08 -8.56
N CYS A 163 2.19 -14.11 -8.06
CA CYS A 163 1.95 -12.69 -8.19
C CYS A 163 3.24 -11.97 -8.61
N ALA A 164 3.34 -11.65 -9.91
CA ALA A 164 4.55 -11.05 -10.48
C ALA A 164 4.84 -9.63 -9.94
N ILE A 165 3.81 -8.92 -9.48
CA ILE A 165 3.90 -7.57 -8.92
C ILE A 165 3.25 -7.58 -7.53
N ALA A 166 3.97 -8.13 -6.55
CA ALA A 166 3.53 -8.17 -5.16
C ALA A 166 3.86 -6.89 -4.38
N GLY A 167 4.74 -6.04 -4.93
CA GLY A 167 5.00 -4.71 -4.40
C GLY A 167 5.57 -3.76 -5.44
N ILE A 168 5.22 -2.47 -5.32
CA ILE A 168 5.64 -1.40 -6.22
C ILE A 168 6.18 -0.20 -5.44
N ALA A 169 7.12 0.54 -6.03
CA ALA A 169 7.61 1.79 -5.45
C ALA A 169 7.89 2.87 -6.49
N ASN A 170 7.48 4.10 -6.21
CA ASN A 170 8.06 5.30 -6.79
C ASN A 170 8.96 5.96 -5.74
N VAL A 171 10.27 5.71 -5.84
CA VAL A 171 11.27 6.17 -4.87
C VAL A 171 11.32 7.70 -4.79
N SER A 172 11.14 8.39 -5.92
CA SER A 172 11.21 9.86 -5.97
C SER A 172 10.05 10.54 -5.25
N LYS A 173 8.86 9.92 -5.28
CA LYS A 173 7.65 10.43 -4.62
C LYS A 173 7.39 9.80 -3.25
N HIS A 174 8.19 8.81 -2.86
CA HIS A 174 7.96 7.97 -1.68
C HIS A 174 6.56 7.32 -1.67
N TYR A 175 6.15 6.81 -2.84
CA TYR A 175 4.92 6.04 -2.97
C TYR A 175 5.26 4.56 -2.99
N TYR A 176 4.58 3.80 -2.15
CA TYR A 176 4.78 2.37 -1.99
C TYR A 176 3.44 1.66 -2.07
N GLY A 177 3.41 0.50 -2.72
CA GLY A 177 2.25 -0.35 -2.80
C GLY A 177 2.62 -1.78 -2.45
N LEU A 178 1.84 -2.44 -1.61
CA LEU A 178 2.02 -3.84 -1.20
C LEU A 178 0.75 -4.64 -1.50
N GLN A 179 0.90 -5.84 -2.06
CA GLN A 179 -0.23 -6.73 -2.36
C GLN A 179 -0.62 -7.62 -1.15
N PHE A 180 0.16 -7.56 -0.08
CA PHE A 180 -0.04 -8.24 1.20
C PHE A 180 -0.38 -7.26 2.33
N HIS A 181 -0.83 -7.79 3.47
CA HIS A 181 -1.23 -7.05 4.65
C HIS A 181 -0.11 -7.04 5.71
N PRO A 182 0.74 -6.00 5.79
CA PRO A 182 1.79 -5.92 6.82
C PRO A 182 1.26 -5.67 8.24
N GLU A 183 -0.02 -5.34 8.39
CA GLU A 183 -0.64 -5.08 9.68
C GLU A 183 -1.01 -6.34 10.48
N VAL A 184 -1.12 -7.48 9.78
CA VAL A 184 -1.49 -8.81 10.30
C VAL A 184 -0.26 -9.50 10.86
#